data_AF-A0A2D6M111-F1
#
_entry.id   AF-A0A2D6M111-F1
#
_cell.length_a   1.000
_cell.length_b   1.000
_cell.length_c   1.000
_cell.angle_alpha   90.00
_cell.angle_beta   90.00
_cell.angle_gamma   90.00
#
_symmetry.space_group_name_H-M   'P 1'
#
loop_
_entity.id
_entity.type
_entity.pdbx_description
1 polymer ?
#
loop_
_entity_poly.entity_id
_entity_poly.type
_entity_poly.pdbx_seq_one_letter_code
_entity_poly.pdbx_strand_id
1 'polypeptide(L)' 'MVLNKVSSFLASARRVLIIARKPNWNEYQTMAKVTGLGIVVIALLAYIIYLFFAFSPLG' A
#
# COMPACT_ATOMS: atom_id res chain seq x y z
N MET A 1 14.98 13.81 -29.90
CA MET A 1 14.00 14.62 -29.14
C MET A 1 13.52 13.92 -27.85
N VAL A 2 13.19 12.61 -27.87
CA VAL A 2 12.70 11.86 -26.69
C VAL A 2 13.76 11.68 -25.59
N LEU A 3 15.01 11.36 -25.96
CA LEU A 3 16.14 11.19 -25.02
C LEU A 3 16.36 12.41 -24.09
N ASN A 4 16.22 13.62 -24.64
CA ASN A 4 16.38 14.86 -23.86
C ASN A 4 15.23 15.07 -22.86
N LYS A 5 14.00 14.67 -23.20
CA LYS A 5 12.84 14.76 -22.29
C LYS A 5 12.92 13.75 -21.15
N VAL A 6 13.41 12.53 -21.41
CA VAL A 6 13.58 11.50 -20.37
C VAL A 6 14.69 11.90 -19.39
N SER A 7 15.82 12.40 -19.89
CA SER A 7 16.92 12.87 -19.04
C SER A 7 16.50 14.05 -18.15
N SER A 8 15.76 15.02 -18.70
CA SER A 8 15.26 16.15 -17.91
C SER A 8 14.17 15.75 -16.90
N PHE A 9 13.35 14.75 -17.22
CA PHE A 9 12.39 14.16 -16.30
C PHE A 9 13.09 13.44 -15.13
N LEU A 10 14.10 12.60 -15.40
CA LEU A 10 14.90 11.97 -14.35
C LEU A 10 15.59 13.01 -13.45
N ALA A 11 16.15 14.07 -14.04
CA ALA A 11 16.78 15.14 -13.28
C ALA A 11 15.78 15.85 -12.34
N SER A 12 14.54 16.05 -12.80
CA SER A 12 13.46 16.66 -12.02
C SER A 12 12.96 15.70 -10.92
N ALA A 13 12.74 14.43 -11.24
CA ALA A 13 12.33 13.39 -10.30
C ALA A 13 13.36 13.20 -9.17
N ARG A 14 14.66 13.28 -9.48
CA ARG A 14 15.74 13.22 -8.49
C ARG A 14 15.62 14.32 -7.43
N ARG A 15 15.26 15.55 -7.82
CA ARG A 15 15.05 16.65 -6.86
C ARG A 15 13.88 16.37 -5.92
N VAL A 16 12.78 15.84 -6.45
CA VAL A 16 11.60 15.46 -5.65
C VAL A 16 11.94 14.38 -4.64
N LEU A 17 12.68 13.34 -5.05
CA LEU A 17 13.11 12.25 -4.16
C LEU A 17 14.07 12.72 -3.06
N ILE A 18 14.89 13.75 -3.31
CA ILE A 18 15.78 14.34 -2.31
C ILE A 18 15.00 15.19 -1.30
N ILE A 19 13.95 15.89 -1.74
CA ILE A 19 13.10 16.71 -0.86
C ILE A 19 12.14 15.83 -0.04
N ALA A 20 11.77 14.66 -0.56
CA ALA A 20 10.92 13.71 0.15
C ALA A 20 11.58 13.25 1.46
N ARG A 21 10.86 13.42 2.58
CA ARG A 21 11.33 12.97 3.89
C ARG A 21 11.32 11.45 3.95
N LYS A 22 12.49 10.83 4.10
CA LYS A 22 12.57 9.40 4.39
C LYS A 22 11.88 9.11 5.73
N PRO A 23 10.92 8.16 5.80
CA PRO A 23 10.21 7.87 7.03
C PRO A 23 11.18 7.38 8.10
N ASN A 24 10.94 7.81 9.35
CA ASN A 24 11.66 7.24 10.48
C ASN A 24 11.13 5.84 10.79
N TRP A 25 11.96 4.96 11.37
CA TRP A 25 11.57 3.60 11.73
C TRP A 25 10.31 3.56 12.60
N ASN A 26 10.18 4.49 13.56
CA ASN A 26 9.00 4.56 14.42
C ASN A 26 7.72 4.96 13.65
N GLU A 27 7.82 5.92 12.73
CA GLU A 27 6.71 6.33 11.86
C GLU A 27 6.28 5.17 10.96
N TYR A 28 7.25 4.49 10.34
CA TYR A 28 7.01 3.32 9.50
C TYR A 28 6.33 2.19 10.27
N GLN A 29 6.82 1.84 11.46
CA GLN A 29 6.22 0.80 12.30
C GLN A 29 4.80 1.13 12.71
N THR A 30 4.52 2.39 13.03
CA THR A 30 3.16 2.83 13.39
C THR A 30 2.21 2.66 12.21
N MET A 31 2.61 3.14 11.02
CA MET A 31 1.81 2.98 9.80
C MET A 31 1.62 1.50 9.44
N ALA A 32 2.69 0.69 9.49
CA ALA A 32 2.62 -0.73 9.21
C ALA A 32 1.68 -1.49 10.16
N LYS A 33 1.68 -1.16 11.45
CA LYS A 33 0.77 -1.74 12.44
C LYS A 33 -0.69 -1.37 12.16
N VAL A 34 -0.96 -0.10 11.87
CA VAL A 34 -2.31 0.40 11.59
C VAL A 34 -2.86 -0.22 10.30
N THR A 35 -2.07 -0.20 9.22
CA THR A 35 -2.44 -0.82 7.94
C THR A 35 -2.60 -2.34 8.08
N GLY A 36 -1.69 -3.00 8.80
CA GLY A 36 -1.77 -4.43 9.08
C GLY A 36 -3.04 -4.82 9.83
N LEU A 37 -3.42 -4.03 10.84
CA LEU A 37 -4.70 -4.20 11.54
C LEU A 37 -5.89 -4.06 10.59
N GLY A 38 -5.90 -3.05 9.73
CA GLY A 38 -6.95 -2.85 8.74
C GLY A 38 -7.11 -4.05 7.79
N ILE A 39 -6.00 -4.58 7.28
CA ILE A 39 -6.00 -5.77 6.40
C ILE A 39 -6.60 -6.98 7.12
N VAL A 40 -6.18 -7.23 8.36
CA VAL A 40 -6.69 -8.37 9.15
C VAL A 40 -8.20 -8.25 9.39
N VAL A 41 -8.70 -7.07 9.72
CA VAL A 41 -10.14 -6.85 9.94
C VAL A 41 -10.93 -7.12 8.67
N ILE A 42 -10.48 -6.58 7.52
CA ILE A 42 -11.17 -6.80 6.24
C ILE A 42 -11.14 -8.28 5.84
N ALA A 43 -10.00 -8.95 6.03
CA ALA A 43 -9.84 -10.37 5.75
C ALA A 43 -10.78 -11.24 6.62
N LEU A 44 -10.91 -10.92 7.91
CA LEU A 44 -11.82 -11.62 8.80
C LEU A 44 -13.28 -11.43 8.38
N LEU A 45 -13.69 -10.22 8.02
CA LEU A 45 -15.05 -9.95 7.55
C LEU A 45 -15.36 -10.73 6.27
N ALA A 46 -14.45 -10.70 5.29
CA ALA A 46 -14.60 -11.47 4.05
C ALA A 46 -14.65 -12.98 4.32
N TYR A 47 -13.82 -13.47 5.24
CA TYR A 47 -13.79 -14.88 5.62
C TYR A 47 -15.09 -15.33 6.32
N ILE A 48 -15.65 -14.50 7.19
CA ILE A 48 -16.93 -14.77 7.84
C ILE A 48 -18.04 -14.89 6.79
N ILE A 49 -18.09 -13.97 5.82
CA ILE A 49 -19.05 -14.03 4.71
C ILE A 49 -18.87 -15.33 3.93
N TYR A 50 -17.63 -15.68 3.56
CA TYR A 50 -17.32 -16.93 2.87
C TYR A 50 -17.79 -18.17 3.66
N LEU A 51 -17.57 -18.22 4.97
CA LEU A 51 -18.02 -19.32 5.82
C LEU A 51 -19.54 -19.45 5.84
N PHE A 52 -20.27 -18.34 5.91
CA PHE A 52 -21.73 -18.37 5.86
C PHE A 52 -22.25 -18.86 4.50
N PHE A 53 -21.65 -18.39 3.40
CA PHE A 53 -21.99 -18.86 2.05
C PHE A 53 -21.62 -20.34 1.84
N ALA A 54 -20.49 -20.80 2.38
CA ALA A 54 -20.08 -22.19 2.29
C ALA A 54 -20.94 -23.12 3.16
N PHE A 55 -21.45 -22.63 4.30
CA PHE A 55 -22.29 -23.41 5.20
C PHE A 55 -23.76 -23.44 4.75
N SER A 56 -24.30 -22.32 4.22
CA SER A 56 -25.63 -22.35 3.62
C SER A 56 -25.55 -23.18 2.34
N PRO A 57 -26.16 -24.37 2.28
CA PRO A 57 -26.03 -25.28 1.15
C PRO A 57 -26.91 -24.80 -0.01
N LEU A 58 -26.64 -23.59 -0.50
CA LEU A 58 -27.12 -23.02 -1.77
C LEU A 58 -25.94 -22.91 -2.75
N GLY A 59 -25.16 -24.00 -2.78
CA GLY A 59 -24.12 -24.38 -3.72
C GLY A 59 -23.94 -25.89 -3.62
#